data_AF-A0A497CQZ4-F1
#
_entry.id   AF-A0A497CQZ4-F1
#
_cell.length_a   1.000
_cell.length_b   1.000
_cell.length_c   1.000
_cell.angle_alpha   90.00
_cell.angle_beta   90.00
_cell.angle_gamma   90.00
#
_symmetry.space_group_name_H-M   'P 1'
#
loop_
_entity.id
_entity.type
_entity.pdbx_description
1 polymer ?
#
loop_
_entity_poly.entity_id
_entity_poly.type
_entity_poly.pdbx_seq_one_letter_code
_entity_poly.pdbx_strand_id
1 'polypeptide(L)'
;MPELVLKKLLFFSLYLLGAKVCAISSLVGIPEESGKTVLKRISKGGLPALGDRRQSVNAYEHQLPHPVIQSQQVSVITEGDSCLITFFNSEQQIKILQKHKVHLRSVILTLLQAGLISAQMASSALGVTAAHCLDLSEKLLNEDIAEVLLDKRKGQTSDLLVDPQVKAELVQQFAARSIAGCSVSGKALAEAVNGNLKTAISDRAVRWHMKKLGLMEIKKSLPKLVKALKKTSNHT
;
A
#
# COMPACT_ATOMS: atom_id res chain seq x y z
N MET A 1 38.30 -28.87 2.18
CA MET A 1 38.78 -27.47 2.22
C MET A 1 40.17 -27.42 1.62
N PRO A 2 40.44 -26.61 0.60
CA PRO A 2 41.78 -26.51 0.02
C PRO A 2 42.78 -25.94 1.05
N GLU A 3 43.99 -26.51 1.14
CA GLU A 3 45.03 -26.22 2.14
C GLU A 3 45.31 -24.72 2.30
N LEU A 4 45.28 -23.99 1.19
CA LEU A 4 45.50 -22.55 1.16
C LEU A 4 44.41 -21.75 1.91
N VAL A 5 43.15 -22.20 1.89
CA VAL A 5 42.05 -21.55 2.60
C VAL A 5 42.21 -21.72 4.11
N LEU A 6 42.63 -22.91 4.55
CA LEU A 6 42.91 -23.18 5.97
C LEU A 6 44.07 -22.32 6.47
N LYS A 7 45.15 -22.22 5.70
CA LYS A 7 46.28 -21.34 6.02
C LYS A 7 45.85 -19.88 6.15
N LYS A 8 45.03 -19.37 5.22
CA LYS A 8 44.50 -17.98 5.32
C LYS A 8 43.58 -17.78 6.54
N LEU A 9 42.77 -18.77 6.88
CA LEU A 9 41.88 -18.70 8.05
C LEU A 9 42.68 -18.66 9.35
N LEU A 10 43.66 -19.55 9.50
CA LEU A 10 44.60 -19.56 10.63
C LEU A 10 45.41 -18.26 10.71
N PHE A 11 45.84 -17.74 9.56
CA PHE A 11 46.56 -16.47 9.51
C PHE A 11 45.71 -15.32 10.07
N PHE A 12 44.44 -15.25 9.67
CA PHE A 12 43.52 -14.21 10.10
C PHE A 12 43.12 -14.34 11.58
N SER A 13 42.84 -15.56 12.07
CA SER A 13 42.47 -15.77 13.46
C SER A 13 43.60 -15.42 14.43
N LEU A 14 44.84 -15.80 14.12
CA LEU A 14 46.01 -15.45 14.92
C LEU A 14 46.29 -13.94 14.91
N TYR A 15 46.06 -13.28 13.77
CA TYR A 15 46.16 -11.82 13.69
C TYR A 15 45.13 -11.13 14.59
N LEU A 16 43.87 -11.58 14.57
CA LEU A 16 42.83 -11.04 15.47
C LEU A 16 43.14 -11.26 16.95
N LEU A 17 43.87 -12.34 17.28
CA LEU A 17 44.34 -12.62 18.63
C LEU A 17 45.57 -11.79 19.05
N GLY A 18 46.04 -10.88 18.18
CA GLY A 18 47.13 -9.95 18.45
C GLY A 18 48.52 -10.46 18.11
N ALA A 19 48.66 -11.61 17.44
CA ALA A 19 49.98 -12.11 17.04
C ALA A 19 50.60 -11.25 15.92
N LYS A 20 51.94 -11.12 15.95
CA LYS A 20 52.68 -10.33 14.95
C LYS A 20 52.69 -11.03 13.59
N VAL A 21 52.49 -10.26 12.52
CA VAL A 21 52.43 -10.75 11.12
C VAL A 21 53.64 -11.62 10.75
N CYS A 22 54.86 -11.24 11.16
CA CYS A 22 56.11 -11.98 10.90
C CYS A 22 56.17 -13.35 11.61
N ALA A 23 55.53 -13.46 12.78
CA ALA A 23 55.47 -14.72 13.52
C ALA A 23 54.44 -15.66 12.88
N ILE A 24 53.29 -15.12 12.47
CA ILE A 24 52.23 -15.86 11.80
C ILE A 24 52.68 -16.34 10.42
N SER A 25 53.37 -15.50 9.65
CA SER A 25 53.90 -15.84 8.31
C SER A 25 54.83 -17.05 8.35
N SER A 26 55.74 -17.06 9.31
CA SER A 26 56.67 -18.16 9.55
C SER A 26 55.96 -19.43 9.99
N LEU A 27 54.96 -19.31 10.87
CA LEU A 27 54.20 -20.45 11.42
C LEU A 27 53.28 -21.11 10.38
N VAL A 28 52.60 -20.31 9.56
CA VAL A 28 51.58 -20.77 8.61
C VAL A 28 52.20 -21.06 7.22
N GLY A 29 53.43 -20.61 6.97
CA GLY A 29 54.13 -20.77 5.71
C GLY A 29 53.56 -19.90 4.58
N ILE A 30 53.06 -18.70 4.92
CA ILE A 30 52.60 -17.69 3.96
C ILE A 30 53.56 -16.50 4.00
N PRO A 31 54.10 -16.01 2.87
CA PRO A 31 54.94 -14.81 2.84
C PRO A 31 54.22 -13.60 3.44
N GLU A 32 54.93 -12.75 4.17
CA GLU A 32 54.32 -11.61 4.89
C GLU A 32 53.46 -10.71 3.99
N GLU A 33 53.93 -10.42 2.78
CA GLU A 33 53.19 -9.59 1.81
C GLU A 33 51.89 -10.26 1.32
N SER A 34 51.91 -11.59 1.19
CA SER A 34 50.69 -12.35 0.89
C SER A 34 49.73 -12.36 2.08
N GLY A 35 50.25 -12.49 3.31
CA GLY A 35 49.48 -12.41 4.54
C GLY A 35 48.81 -11.05 4.74
N LYS A 36 49.53 -9.94 4.55
CA LYS A 36 48.99 -8.57 4.57
C LYS A 36 47.89 -8.38 3.54
N THR A 37 48.08 -8.94 2.34
CA THR A 37 47.08 -8.88 1.27
C THR A 37 45.81 -9.66 1.64
N VAL A 38 45.95 -10.84 2.24
CA VAL A 38 44.83 -11.65 2.75
C VAL A 38 44.07 -10.88 3.82
N LEU A 39 44.77 -10.30 4.79
CA LEU A 39 44.17 -9.49 5.85
C LEU A 39 43.37 -8.31 5.27
N LYS A 40 43.98 -7.51 4.38
CA LYS A 40 43.33 -6.37 3.73
C LYS A 40 42.06 -6.78 2.97
N ARG A 41 42.08 -7.94 2.30
CA ARG A 41 40.93 -8.46 1.57
C ARG A 41 39.82 -8.94 2.49
N ILE A 42 40.15 -9.64 3.57
CA ILE A 42 39.14 -10.12 4.54
C ILE A 42 38.53 -8.92 5.30
N SER A 43 39.33 -7.94 5.71
CA SER A 43 38.82 -6.72 6.35
C SER A 43 37.89 -5.91 5.44
N LYS A 44 38.12 -5.91 4.12
CA LYS A 44 37.30 -5.18 3.15
C LYS A 44 36.11 -5.98 2.60
N GLY A 45 36.24 -7.31 2.49
CA GLY A 45 35.32 -8.18 1.76
C GLY A 45 34.76 -9.36 2.57
N GLY A 46 35.03 -9.42 3.87
CA GLY A 46 34.56 -10.47 4.78
C GLY A 46 35.16 -11.85 4.50
N LEU A 47 34.58 -12.86 5.14
CA LEU A 47 34.97 -14.28 5.00
C LEU A 47 34.96 -14.83 3.56
N PRO A 48 34.11 -14.36 2.63
CA PRO A 48 34.17 -14.79 1.22
C PRO A 48 35.53 -14.51 0.54
N ALA A 49 36.34 -13.60 1.09
CA ALA A 49 37.67 -13.29 0.57
C ALA A 49 38.74 -14.39 0.84
N LEU A 50 38.43 -15.37 1.71
CA LEU A 50 39.31 -16.51 1.98
C LEU A 50 39.39 -17.47 0.78
N GLY A 51 38.29 -17.62 0.05
CA GLY A 51 38.17 -18.51 -1.10
C GLY A 51 38.92 -18.01 -2.35
N ASP A 52 39.16 -18.93 -3.29
CA ASP A 52 39.63 -18.58 -4.63
C ASP A 52 38.45 -18.12 -5.50
N ARG A 53 38.50 -16.86 -5.96
CA ARG A 53 37.48 -16.29 -6.86
C ARG A 53 37.51 -16.87 -8.27
N ARG A 54 38.60 -17.54 -8.66
CA ARG A 54 38.75 -18.14 -10.00
C ARG A 54 38.09 -19.53 -10.12
N GLN A 55 37.69 -20.12 -8.99
CA GLN A 55 37.00 -21.41 -8.95
C GLN A 55 35.47 -21.25 -8.80
N SER A 56 34.90 -20.13 -9.27
CA SER A 56 33.43 -20.06 -9.38
C SER A 56 32.98 -20.88 -10.57
N VAL A 57 32.03 -21.79 -10.29
CA VAL A 57 31.34 -22.68 -11.22
C VAL A 57 32.08 -24.01 -11.42
N ASN A 58 31.58 -25.04 -10.73
CA ASN A 58 31.84 -26.47 -10.92
C ASN A 58 33.17 -27.02 -10.39
N ALA A 59 33.20 -27.35 -9.10
CA ALA A 59 33.65 -28.66 -8.60
C ALA A 59 33.57 -28.68 -7.07
N TYR A 60 32.84 -29.64 -6.53
CA TYR A 60 32.72 -29.96 -5.11
C TYR A 60 31.95 -28.94 -4.25
N GLU A 61 30.63 -28.94 -4.43
CA GLU A 61 29.69 -28.78 -3.31
C GLU A 61 29.87 -29.92 -2.30
N HIS A 62 31.03 -29.97 -1.62
CA HIS A 62 31.00 -30.38 -0.24
C HIS A 62 30.55 -29.15 0.54
N GLN A 63 29.24 -28.96 0.53
CA GLN A 63 28.55 -28.21 1.55
C GLN A 63 29.08 -28.75 2.88
N LEU A 64 29.95 -27.96 3.54
CA LEU A 64 29.88 -27.89 5.00
C LEU A 64 28.38 -27.83 5.31
N PRO A 65 27.87 -28.51 6.35
CA PRO A 65 26.60 -28.13 6.88
C PRO A 65 26.79 -26.67 7.33
N HIS A 66 26.50 -25.72 6.44
CA HIS A 66 25.61 -24.66 6.84
C HIS A 66 24.55 -25.40 7.64
N PRO A 67 24.22 -24.97 8.87
CA PRO A 67 22.89 -25.29 9.30
C PRO A 67 22.05 -24.85 8.11
N VAL A 68 21.47 -25.83 7.41
CA VAL A 68 20.19 -25.62 6.79
C VAL A 68 19.43 -25.15 8.01
N ILE A 69 19.39 -23.83 8.20
CA ILE A 69 18.17 -23.21 8.66
C ILE A 69 17.25 -23.81 7.64
N GLN A 70 16.59 -24.91 8.02
CA GLN A 70 15.42 -25.39 7.35
C GLN A 70 14.60 -24.13 7.37
N SER A 71 14.68 -23.40 6.25
CA SER A 71 14.12 -22.08 6.13
C SER A 71 12.72 -22.35 6.56
N GLN A 72 12.41 -21.79 7.72
CA GLN A 72 11.19 -22.01 8.43
C GLN A 72 10.19 -21.38 7.45
N GLN A 73 9.70 -22.19 6.50
CA GLN A 73 9.12 -21.69 5.28
C GLN A 73 7.65 -21.54 5.56
N VAL A 74 7.23 -20.28 5.67
CA VAL A 74 5.83 -19.95 5.57
C VAL A 74 5.49 -20.00 4.09
N SER A 75 4.63 -20.93 3.69
CA SER A 75 4.13 -21.01 2.32
C SER A 75 2.77 -20.33 2.23
N VAL A 76 2.53 -19.66 1.10
CA VAL A 76 1.26 -18.99 0.82
C VAL A 76 0.77 -19.50 -0.52
N ILE A 77 -0.37 -20.18 -0.51
CA ILE A 77 -0.97 -20.80 -1.69
C ILE A 77 -2.38 -20.25 -1.86
N THR A 78 -2.73 -19.90 -3.09
CA THR A 78 -4.07 -19.46 -3.44
C THR A 78 -4.84 -20.62 -4.05
N GLU A 79 -5.84 -21.15 -3.32
CA GLU A 79 -6.74 -22.22 -3.77
C GLU A 79 -8.16 -21.68 -3.90
N GLY A 80 -8.61 -21.50 -5.14
CA GLY A 80 -9.94 -20.96 -5.45
C GLY A 80 -10.18 -19.62 -4.76
N ASP A 81 -11.25 -19.55 -3.96
CA ASP A 81 -11.64 -18.36 -3.20
C ASP A 81 -10.91 -18.20 -1.86
N SER A 82 -9.91 -19.04 -1.57
CA SER A 82 -9.16 -19.00 -0.32
C SER A 82 -7.66 -18.87 -0.52
N CYS A 83 -7.04 -18.16 0.42
CA CYS A 83 -5.60 -18.10 0.61
C CYS A 83 -5.25 -18.97 1.82
N LEU A 84 -4.33 -19.91 1.63
CA LEU A 84 -3.84 -20.86 2.63
C LEU A 84 -2.42 -20.48 3.00
N ILE A 85 -2.19 -20.26 4.28
CA ILE A 85 -0.89 -19.90 4.85
C ILE A 85 -0.47 -21.06 5.74
N THR A 86 0.61 -21.74 5.37
CA THR A 86 1.15 -22.88 6.12
C THR A 86 2.47 -22.50 6.76
N PHE A 87 2.62 -22.75 8.05
CA PHE A 87 3.84 -22.42 8.80
C PHE A 87 4.67 -23.69 8.99
N PHE A 88 5.95 -23.66 8.61
CA PHE A 88 6.98 -24.58 9.13
C PHE A 88 6.63 -26.08 9.03
N ASN A 89 6.22 -26.55 7.83
CA ASN A 89 5.79 -27.95 7.60
C ASN A 89 4.72 -28.46 8.59
N SER A 90 3.97 -27.57 9.20
CA SER A 90 2.85 -27.92 10.08
C SER A 90 1.63 -28.30 9.26
N GLU A 91 0.83 -29.22 9.76
CA GLU A 91 -0.52 -29.47 9.24
C GLU A 91 -1.50 -28.34 9.60
N GLN A 92 -1.11 -27.43 10.48
CA GLN A 92 -1.92 -26.27 10.85
C GLN A 92 -1.78 -25.16 9.81
N GLN A 93 -2.93 -24.74 9.27
CA GLN A 93 -3.01 -23.76 8.18
C GLN A 93 -3.96 -22.63 8.57
N ILE A 94 -3.58 -21.40 8.25
CA ILE A 94 -4.50 -20.27 8.30
C ILE A 94 -5.18 -20.18 6.94
N LYS A 95 -6.49 -20.38 6.92
CA LYS A 95 -7.32 -20.22 5.72
C LYS A 95 -8.07 -18.89 5.76
N ILE A 96 -7.82 -18.03 4.78
CA ILE A 96 -8.49 -16.72 4.66
C ILE A 96 -9.21 -16.66 3.33
N LEU A 97 -10.50 -16.30 3.34
CA LEU A 97 -11.25 -16.08 2.11
C LEU A 97 -10.80 -14.79 1.41
N GLN A 98 -10.57 -14.85 0.11
CA GLN A 98 -10.15 -13.70 -0.70
C GLN A 98 -11.14 -12.53 -0.67
N LYS A 99 -12.43 -12.81 -0.43
CA LYS A 99 -13.45 -11.77 -0.24
C LYS A 99 -13.18 -10.88 0.99
N HIS A 100 -12.48 -11.39 2.01
CA HIS A 100 -12.12 -10.65 3.22
C HIS A 100 -10.84 -9.84 2.99
N LYS A 101 -10.88 -8.88 2.06
CA LYS A 101 -9.71 -8.15 1.57
C LYS A 101 -8.87 -7.49 2.65
N VAL A 102 -9.51 -6.87 3.65
CA VAL A 102 -8.79 -6.21 4.76
C VAL A 102 -8.05 -7.25 5.59
N HIS A 103 -8.74 -8.30 6.04
CA HIS A 103 -8.14 -9.39 6.81
C HIS A 103 -6.98 -10.06 6.07
N LEU A 104 -7.16 -10.39 4.78
CA LEU A 104 -6.12 -10.99 3.96
C LEU A 104 -4.89 -10.08 3.84
N ARG A 105 -5.10 -8.79 3.53
CA ARG A 105 -4.00 -7.81 3.45
C ARG A 105 -3.28 -7.65 4.77
N SER A 106 -4.01 -7.52 5.88
CA SER A 106 -3.41 -7.41 7.21
C SER A 106 -2.49 -8.59 7.49
N VAL A 107 -2.97 -9.83 7.35
CA VAL A 107 -2.16 -11.02 7.63
C VAL A 107 -0.95 -11.13 6.70
N ILE A 108 -1.15 -11.00 5.38
CA ILE A 108 -0.05 -11.14 4.41
C ILE A 108 1.01 -10.05 4.60
N LEU A 109 0.62 -8.79 4.82
CA LEU A 109 1.56 -7.70 5.02
C LEU A 109 2.30 -7.82 6.36
N THR A 110 1.65 -8.31 7.42
CA THR A 110 2.32 -8.63 8.69
C THR A 110 3.36 -9.73 8.51
N LEU A 111 3.05 -10.78 7.73
CA LEU A 111 4.01 -11.86 7.44
C LEU A 111 5.19 -11.36 6.60
N LEU A 112 4.94 -10.47 5.63
CA LEU A 112 5.98 -9.82 4.84
C LEU A 112 6.88 -8.98 5.74
N GLN A 113 6.29 -8.20 6.65
CA GLN A 113 7.00 -7.35 7.60
C GLN A 113 7.87 -8.16 8.57
N ALA A 114 7.39 -9.32 9.00
CA ALA A 114 8.15 -10.24 9.85
C ALA A 114 9.26 -11.00 9.10
N GLY A 115 9.40 -10.78 7.78
CA GLY A 115 10.36 -11.51 6.94
C GLY A 115 10.03 -12.98 6.75
N LEU A 116 8.80 -13.41 7.10
CA LEU A 116 8.36 -14.80 7.00
C LEU A 116 8.00 -15.19 5.56
N ILE A 117 7.63 -14.22 4.72
CA ILE A 117 7.34 -14.41 3.30
C ILE A 117 8.04 -13.34 2.46
N SER A 118 8.30 -13.64 1.18
CA SER A 118 8.88 -12.67 0.25
C SER A 118 7.85 -11.67 -0.29
N ALA A 119 8.33 -10.53 -0.79
CA ALA A 119 7.46 -9.54 -1.45
C ALA A 119 6.77 -10.12 -2.71
N GLN A 120 7.41 -11.05 -3.42
CA GLN A 120 6.82 -11.78 -4.55
C GLN A 120 5.65 -12.68 -4.11
N MET A 121 5.80 -13.40 -2.99
CA MET A 121 4.72 -14.21 -2.44
C MET A 121 3.55 -13.35 -1.99
N ALA A 122 3.83 -12.25 -1.27
CA ALA A 122 2.81 -11.29 -0.84
C ALA A 122 2.08 -10.68 -2.05
N SER A 123 2.83 -10.27 -3.07
CA SER A 123 2.32 -9.72 -4.33
C SER A 123 1.37 -10.67 -5.03
N SER A 124 1.75 -11.94 -5.15
CA SER A 124 0.94 -13.00 -5.76
C SER A 124 -0.34 -13.24 -4.98
N ALA A 125 -0.26 -13.34 -3.65
CA ALA A 125 -1.42 -13.59 -2.79
C ALA A 125 -2.43 -12.42 -2.74
N LEU A 126 -1.97 -11.18 -2.91
CA LEU A 126 -2.80 -9.97 -2.83
C LEU A 126 -3.25 -9.43 -4.20
N GLY A 127 -2.68 -9.93 -5.30
CA GLY A 127 -2.98 -9.43 -6.65
C GLY A 127 -2.51 -7.98 -6.88
N VAL A 128 -1.46 -7.55 -6.20
CA VAL A 128 -0.87 -6.20 -6.33
C VAL A 128 0.64 -6.31 -6.54
N THR A 129 1.30 -5.26 -6.99
CA THR A 129 2.76 -5.28 -7.24
C THR A 129 3.57 -5.43 -5.95
N ALA A 130 4.73 -6.09 -6.03
CA ALA A 130 5.65 -6.23 -4.89
C ALA A 130 6.08 -4.87 -4.27
N ALA A 131 6.32 -3.85 -5.09
CA ALA A 131 6.63 -2.50 -4.61
C ALA A 131 5.48 -1.91 -3.77
N HIS A 132 4.23 -2.11 -4.20
CA HIS A 132 3.07 -1.68 -3.44
C HIS A 132 2.88 -2.47 -2.14
N CYS A 133 3.21 -3.77 -2.10
CA CYS A 133 3.22 -4.55 -0.87
C CYS A 133 4.21 -3.98 0.16
N LEU A 134 5.42 -3.60 -0.29
CA LEU A 134 6.44 -3.02 0.59
C LEU A 134 6.01 -1.65 1.13
N ASP A 135 5.47 -0.78 0.27
CA ASP A 135 4.92 0.52 0.68
C ASP A 135 3.78 0.36 1.70
N LEU A 136 2.87 -0.59 1.48
CA LEU A 136 1.78 -0.86 2.42
C LEU A 136 2.28 -1.47 3.74
N SER A 137 3.27 -2.38 3.71
CA SER A 137 3.83 -2.95 4.93
C SER A 137 4.56 -1.90 5.77
N GLU A 138 5.27 -0.98 5.13
CA GLU A 138 5.94 0.14 5.80
C GLU A 138 4.92 1.09 6.45
N LYS A 139 3.82 1.41 5.76
CA LYS A 139 2.74 2.23 6.33
C LYS A 139 2.09 1.59 7.56
N LEU A 140 1.87 0.27 7.54
CA LEU A 140 1.29 -0.46 8.68
C LEU A 140 2.18 -0.50 9.93
N LEU A 141 3.46 -0.14 9.85
CA LEU A 141 4.30 0.04 11.04
C LEU A 141 3.99 1.34 11.78
N ASN A 142 3.56 2.36 11.03
CA ASN A 142 3.44 3.74 11.51
C ASN A 142 1.98 4.18 11.70
N GLU A 143 1.04 3.53 11.00
CA GLU A 143 -0.37 3.88 10.94
C GLU A 143 -1.25 2.66 11.25
N ASP A 144 -2.49 2.89 11.69
CA ASP A 144 -3.43 1.81 11.99
C ASP A 144 -3.96 1.12 10.71
N ILE A 145 -4.39 -0.13 10.83
CA ILE A 145 -5.02 -0.92 9.75
C ILE A 145 -6.18 -0.14 9.13
N ALA A 146 -6.97 0.55 9.95
CA ALA A 146 -8.09 1.36 9.49
C ALA A 146 -7.65 2.53 8.60
N GLU A 147 -6.47 3.10 8.84
CA GLU A 147 -5.94 4.23 8.09
C GLU A 147 -5.30 3.80 6.78
N VAL A 148 -4.63 2.64 6.76
CA VAL A 148 -3.87 2.16 5.60
C VAL A 148 -4.71 1.32 4.64
N LEU A 149 -5.54 0.42 5.16
CA LEU A 149 -6.18 -0.63 4.36
C LEU A 149 -7.67 -0.40 4.07
N LEU A 150 -8.35 0.50 4.80
CA LEU A 150 -9.73 0.86 4.47
C LEU A 150 -9.78 1.82 3.30
N ASP A 151 -10.74 1.58 2.40
CA ASP A 151 -10.94 2.42 1.23
C ASP A 151 -11.51 3.79 1.63
N LYS A 152 -10.64 4.80 1.62
CA LYS A 152 -10.99 6.21 1.86
C LYS A 152 -11.81 6.84 0.72
N ARG A 153 -12.05 6.12 -0.39
CA ARG A 153 -12.81 6.61 -1.55
C ARG A 153 -14.32 6.51 -1.40
N LYS A 154 -14.85 6.09 -0.25
CA LYS A 154 -16.24 6.41 0.09
C LYS A 154 -16.32 7.92 0.24
N GLY A 155 -16.56 8.60 -0.87
CA GLY A 155 -16.79 10.03 -0.92
C GLY A 155 -17.87 10.44 0.07
N GLN A 156 -17.89 11.74 0.38
CA GLN A 156 -18.79 12.36 1.35
C GLN A 156 -20.21 11.76 1.32
N THR A 157 -20.59 11.09 2.41
CA THR A 157 -21.89 10.40 2.57
C THR A 157 -23.04 11.35 2.92
N SER A 158 -22.73 12.55 3.43
CA SER A 158 -23.71 13.58 3.79
C SER A 158 -23.30 14.96 3.27
N ASP A 159 -24.26 15.71 2.73
CA ASP A 159 -24.02 17.05 2.18
C ASP A 159 -23.73 18.05 3.34
N LEU A 160 -22.46 18.33 3.64
CA LEU A 160 -22.07 19.18 4.79
C LEU A 160 -22.31 20.68 4.53
N LEU A 161 -22.09 21.13 3.29
CA LEU A 161 -22.22 22.54 2.90
C LEU A 161 -23.61 22.89 2.35
N VAL A 162 -24.38 21.88 1.94
CA VAL A 162 -25.72 22.04 1.37
C VAL A 162 -26.68 21.28 2.28
N ASP A 163 -26.91 21.88 3.43
CA ASP A 163 -27.83 21.38 4.43
C ASP A 163 -29.30 21.41 3.92
N PRO A 164 -30.27 20.88 4.69
CA PRO A 164 -31.68 20.91 4.30
C PRO A 164 -32.24 22.31 4.05
N GLN A 165 -31.76 23.32 4.78
CA GLN A 165 -32.23 24.70 4.64
C GLN A 165 -31.81 25.30 3.30
N VAL A 166 -30.55 25.10 2.93
CA VAL A 166 -30.01 25.47 1.62
C VAL A 166 -30.76 24.75 0.50
N LYS A 167 -31.08 23.47 0.66
CA LYS A 167 -31.84 22.70 -0.34
C LYS A 167 -33.25 23.29 -0.52
N ALA A 168 -33.92 23.64 0.57
CA ALA A 168 -35.24 24.25 0.52
C ALA A 168 -35.21 25.58 -0.24
N GLU A 169 -34.25 26.45 0.09
CA GLU A 169 -34.08 27.74 -0.59
C GLU A 169 -33.76 27.56 -2.08
N LEU A 170 -32.91 26.58 -2.43
CA LEU A 170 -32.61 26.26 -3.82
C LEU A 170 -33.88 25.86 -4.60
N VAL A 171 -34.74 25.02 -4.02
CA VAL A 171 -36.01 24.62 -4.64
C VAL A 171 -36.95 25.82 -4.79
N GLN A 172 -37.04 26.66 -3.76
CA GLN A 172 -37.88 27.87 -3.77
C GLN A 172 -37.43 28.87 -4.84
N GLN A 173 -36.14 29.20 -4.88
CA GLN A 173 -35.57 30.10 -5.90
C GLN A 173 -35.70 29.51 -7.31
N PHE A 174 -35.49 28.20 -7.47
CA PHE A 174 -35.68 27.54 -8.74
C PHE A 174 -37.12 27.66 -9.25
N ALA A 175 -38.10 27.38 -8.37
CA ALA A 175 -39.52 27.44 -8.72
C ALA A 175 -39.96 28.87 -9.05
N ALA A 176 -39.68 29.83 -8.15
CA ALA A 176 -40.05 31.24 -8.32
C ALA A 176 -39.48 31.81 -9.62
N ARG A 177 -38.19 31.58 -9.88
CA ARG A 177 -37.51 32.07 -11.09
C ARG A 177 -38.02 31.38 -12.35
N SER A 178 -38.31 30.07 -12.30
CA SER A 178 -38.89 29.34 -13.43
C SER A 178 -40.27 29.89 -13.82
N ILE A 179 -41.12 30.18 -12.82
CA ILE A 179 -42.46 30.73 -13.03
C ILE A 179 -42.39 32.16 -13.56
N ALA A 180 -41.46 32.97 -13.05
CA ALA A 180 -41.24 34.35 -13.48
C ALA A 180 -40.52 34.49 -14.84
N GLY A 181 -40.02 33.39 -15.42
CA GLY A 181 -39.24 33.42 -16.67
C GLY A 181 -37.80 33.91 -16.50
N CYS A 182 -37.30 33.98 -15.26
CA CYS A 182 -35.94 34.40 -14.93
C CYS A 182 -34.92 33.26 -15.16
N SER A 183 -33.63 33.63 -15.24
CA SER A 183 -32.55 32.66 -15.40
C SER A 183 -32.44 31.73 -14.19
N VAL A 184 -32.43 30.42 -14.46
CA VAL A 184 -32.19 29.32 -13.48
C VAL A 184 -30.82 28.67 -13.68
N SER A 185 -29.84 29.42 -14.17
CA SER A 185 -28.47 28.93 -14.28
C SER A 185 -27.87 28.66 -12.89
N GLY A 186 -26.87 27.78 -12.82
CA GLY A 186 -26.18 27.48 -11.57
C GLY A 186 -25.60 28.72 -10.88
N LYS A 187 -25.09 29.68 -11.66
CA LYS A 187 -24.59 30.97 -11.16
C LYS A 187 -25.72 31.82 -10.58
N ALA A 188 -26.79 32.01 -11.34
CA ALA A 188 -27.93 32.84 -10.91
C ALA A 188 -28.61 32.29 -9.64
N LEU A 189 -28.65 30.97 -9.47
CA LEU A 189 -29.20 30.33 -8.28
C LEU A 189 -28.22 30.34 -7.11
N ALA A 190 -26.92 30.18 -7.35
CA ALA A 190 -25.91 30.34 -6.30
C ALA A 190 -25.94 31.77 -5.73
N GLU A 191 -26.00 32.80 -6.58
CA GLU A 191 -26.12 34.19 -6.15
C GLU A 191 -27.39 34.43 -5.31
N ALA A 192 -28.54 33.90 -5.74
CA ALA A 192 -29.80 34.07 -5.02
C ALA A 192 -29.80 33.36 -3.65
N VAL A 193 -29.35 32.10 -3.60
CA VAL A 193 -29.31 31.30 -2.38
C VAL A 193 -28.28 31.87 -1.39
N ASN A 194 -27.08 32.22 -1.87
CA ASN A 194 -26.04 32.81 -1.03
C ASN A 194 -26.46 34.19 -0.51
N GLY A 195 -27.16 34.99 -1.33
CA GLY A 195 -27.69 36.28 -0.92
C GLY A 195 -28.73 36.20 0.21
N ASN A 196 -29.62 35.21 0.15
CA ASN A 196 -30.69 35.05 1.13
C ASN A 196 -30.23 34.37 2.43
N LEU A 197 -29.39 33.35 2.34
CA LEU A 197 -28.96 32.55 3.49
C LEU A 197 -27.58 32.91 4.04
N LYS A 198 -26.89 33.90 3.45
CA LYS A 198 -25.49 34.26 3.80
C LYS A 198 -24.55 33.06 3.77
N THR A 199 -24.73 32.18 2.79
CA THR A 199 -23.91 30.99 2.56
C THR A 199 -22.89 31.21 1.42
N ALA A 200 -21.94 30.30 1.27
CA ALA A 200 -20.88 30.36 0.25
C ALA A 200 -20.89 29.13 -0.65
N ILE A 201 -22.05 28.80 -1.23
CA ILE A 201 -22.21 27.63 -2.09
C ILE A 201 -21.73 27.97 -3.49
N SER A 202 -20.92 27.09 -4.07
CA SER A 202 -20.43 27.26 -5.44
C SER A 202 -21.49 26.93 -6.49
N ASP A 203 -21.41 27.56 -7.66
CA ASP A 203 -22.22 27.24 -8.84
C ASP A 203 -22.20 25.74 -9.18
N ARG A 204 -21.05 25.08 -8.96
CA ARG A 204 -20.89 23.64 -9.23
C ARG A 204 -21.73 22.79 -8.28
N ALA A 205 -21.73 23.13 -6.98
CA ALA A 205 -22.56 22.45 -6.00
C ALA A 205 -24.05 22.64 -6.32
N VAL A 206 -24.46 23.88 -6.64
CA VAL A 206 -25.84 24.17 -7.07
C VAL A 206 -26.24 23.32 -8.28
N ARG A 207 -25.43 23.28 -9.35
CA ARG A 207 -25.72 22.44 -10.53
C ARG A 207 -25.84 20.97 -10.19
N TRP A 208 -24.94 20.45 -9.34
CA TRP A 208 -25.00 19.06 -8.91
C TRP A 208 -26.29 18.75 -8.15
N HIS A 209 -26.67 19.60 -7.20
CA HIS A 209 -27.93 19.46 -6.46
C HIS A 209 -29.16 19.61 -7.34
N MET A 210 -29.17 20.56 -8.27
CA MET A 210 -30.27 20.70 -9.24
C MET A 210 -30.47 19.44 -10.07
N LYS A 211 -29.38 18.79 -10.49
CA LYS A 211 -29.44 17.51 -11.22
C LYS A 211 -29.92 16.39 -10.30
N LYS A 212 -29.36 16.29 -9.08
CA LYS A 212 -29.69 15.26 -8.08
C LYS A 212 -31.16 15.33 -7.64
N LEU A 213 -31.74 16.53 -7.58
CA LEU A 213 -33.14 16.79 -7.21
C LEU A 213 -34.10 16.75 -8.41
N GLY A 214 -33.62 16.54 -9.64
CA GLY A 214 -34.48 16.50 -10.83
C GLY A 214 -35.10 17.85 -11.24
N LEU A 215 -34.60 18.98 -10.72
CA LEU A 215 -35.22 20.29 -10.93
C LEU A 215 -35.27 20.69 -12.42
N MET A 216 -34.27 20.29 -13.20
CA MET A 216 -34.23 20.58 -14.64
C MET A 216 -35.36 19.89 -15.43
N GLU A 217 -35.86 18.76 -14.96
CA GLU A 217 -36.94 18.00 -15.61
C GLU A 217 -38.29 18.73 -15.48
N ILE A 218 -38.49 19.42 -14.35
CA ILE A 218 -39.73 20.14 -14.05
C ILE A 218 -39.74 21.60 -14.52
N LYS A 219 -38.63 22.10 -15.08
CA LYS A 219 -38.49 23.51 -15.50
C LYS A 219 -39.62 23.99 -16.42
N LYS A 220 -40.03 23.16 -17.39
CA LYS A 220 -41.06 23.52 -18.40
C LYS A 220 -42.48 23.23 -17.92
N SER A 221 -42.65 22.30 -16.99
CA SER A 221 -43.97 21.92 -16.46
C SER A 221 -44.43 22.85 -15.34
N LEU A 222 -43.51 23.36 -14.51
CA LEU A 222 -43.83 24.27 -13.40
C LEU A 222 -44.67 25.50 -13.83
N PRO A 223 -44.29 26.29 -14.85
CA PRO A 223 -45.11 27.44 -15.26
C PRO A 223 -46.47 27.03 -15.82
N LYS A 224 -46.57 25.87 -16.49
CA LYS A 224 -47.83 25.35 -17.02
C LYS A 224 -48.78 24.94 -15.89
N LEU A 225 -48.23 24.28 -14.87
CA LEU A 225 -48.96 23.87 -13.67
C LEU A 225 -49.53 25.08 -12.93
N VAL A 226 -48.73 26.13 -12.73
CA VAL A 226 -49.21 27.37 -12.10
C VAL A 226 -50.29 28.06 -12.94
N LYS A 227 -50.15 28.08 -14.28
CA LYS A 227 -51.18 28.63 -15.16
C LYS A 227 -52.49 27.85 -15.10
N ALA A 228 -52.43 26.51 -15.01
CA ALA A 228 -53.61 25.67 -14.83
C ALA A 228 -54.30 25.96 -13.48
N LEU A 229 -53.54 26.02 -12.38
CA LEU A 229 -54.07 26.31 -11.04
C LEU A 229 -54.76 27.69 -10.96
N LYS A 230 -54.16 28.72 -11.58
CA LYS A 230 -54.77 30.06 -11.66
C LYS A 230 -56.10 30.06 -12.41
N LYS A 231 -56.28 29.22 -13.43
CA LYS A 231 -57.53 29.14 -14.20
C LYS A 231 -58.65 28.45 -13.42
N THR A 232 -58.32 27.39 -12.67
CA THR A 232 -59.29 26.67 -11.83
C THR A 232 -59.69 27.44 -10.57
N SER A 233 -58.83 28.31 -10.04
CA SER A 233 -59.11 29.12 -8.85
C SER A 233 -60.14 30.25 -9.08
N ASN A 234 -60.41 30.62 -10.33
CA ASN A 234 -61.41 31.65 -10.65
C ASN A 234 -62.85 31.09 -10.76
N HIS A 235 -63.04 29.80 -10.45
CA HIS A 235 -64.33 29.09 -10.52
C HIS A 235 -64.87 28.65 -9.15
N THR A 236 -64.32 29.20 -8.06
CA THR A 236 -64.82 29.09 -6.68
C THR A 236 -64.98 30.49 -6.13
#